data_AF-A0ABD1DK77-F1
#
_entry.id   AF-A0ABD1DK77-F1
#
_cell.length_a   1.000
_cell.length_b   1.000
_cell.length_c   1.000
_cell.angle_alpha   90.00
_cell.angle_beta   90.00
_cell.angle_gamma   90.00
#
_symmetry.space_group_name_H-M   'P 1'
#
loop_
_entity.id
_entity.type
_entity.pdbx_description
1 polymer ?
#
loop_
_entity_poly.entity_id
_entity_poly.type
_entity_poly.pdbx_seq_one_letter_code
_entity_poly.pdbx_strand_id
1 'polypeptide(L)'
;MSKPKSPTNQYQQEEDAFFVRRKPDPIPFTKFLYNSTEGTVLGRNATSWAKIGTFYMIFYCVLAALVAVCMWVFFQTLDPRTPKWQLDQSLIGTNP
;
A
#
# COMPACT_ATOMS: atom_id res chain seq x y z
N MET A 1 29.21 13.80 61.11
CA MET A 1 28.15 14.82 60.98
C MET A 1 27.72 14.88 59.52
N SER A 2 26.75 14.07 59.10
CA SER A 2 26.22 14.09 57.73
C SER A 2 25.23 15.24 57.60
N LYS A 3 25.50 16.18 56.67
CA LYS A 3 24.61 17.31 56.43
C LYS A 3 23.26 16.81 55.89
N PRO A 4 22.11 17.36 56.33
CA PRO A 4 20.80 16.98 55.83
C PRO A 4 20.65 17.40 54.35
N LYS A 5 20.06 16.51 53.53
CA LYS A 5 19.74 16.81 52.13
C LYS A 5 18.66 17.91 52.08
N SER A 6 18.95 18.99 51.36
CA SER A 6 18.06 20.14 51.19
C SER A 6 16.76 19.75 50.45
N PRO A 7 15.57 20.22 50.89
CA PRO A 7 14.26 19.83 50.34
C PRO A 7 13.97 20.36 48.92
N THR A 8 14.88 21.17 48.36
CA THR A 8 14.74 21.78 47.02
C THR A 8 14.70 20.76 45.87
N ASN A 9 15.24 19.55 46.06
CA ASN A 9 15.34 18.55 44.98
C ASN A 9 14.03 17.78 44.67
N GLN A 10 13.02 17.81 45.55
CA GLN A 10 11.82 16.98 45.36
C GLN A 10 10.86 17.58 44.33
N TYR A 11 10.66 18.90 44.36
CA TYR A 11 9.79 19.61 43.42
C TYR A 11 10.38 19.71 42.02
N GLN A 12 11.70 19.94 41.94
CA GLN A 12 12.43 19.94 40.67
C GLN A 12 12.28 18.61 39.92
N GLN A 13 12.31 17.50 40.65
CA GLN A 13 12.25 16.15 40.07
C GLN A 13 10.86 15.80 39.53
N GLU A 14 9.78 16.35 40.08
CA GLU A 14 8.41 16.22 39.55
C GLU A 14 8.20 17.08 38.29
N GLU A 15 8.75 18.31 38.26
CA GLU A 15 8.71 19.16 37.07
C GLU A 15 9.57 18.60 35.93
N ASP A 16 10.77 18.13 36.23
CA ASP A 16 11.67 17.49 35.26
C ASP A 16 11.05 16.19 34.72
N ALA A 17 10.36 15.42 35.57
CA ALA A 17 9.61 14.23 35.15
C ALA A 17 8.38 14.58 34.30
N PHE A 18 7.75 15.73 34.53
CA PHE A 18 6.64 16.24 33.72
C PHE A 18 7.10 16.69 32.33
N PHE A 19 8.30 17.27 32.21
CA PHE A 19 8.87 17.70 30.92
C PHE A 19 9.60 16.60 30.14
N VAL A 20 9.84 15.43 30.73
CA VAL A 20 10.31 14.26 29.98
C VAL A 20 9.16 13.76 29.08
N ARG A 21 9.15 14.22 27.83
CA ARG A 21 8.43 13.59 26.72
C ARG A 21 8.85 12.12 26.67
N ARG A 22 8.12 11.23 27.34
CA ARG A 22 8.30 9.79 27.18
C ARG A 22 8.09 9.47 25.70
N LYS A 23 9.13 8.95 25.05
CA LYS A 23 8.99 8.38 23.71
C LYS A 23 7.94 7.28 23.83
N PRO A 24 6.86 7.31 23.03
CA PRO A 24 5.88 6.23 23.08
C PRO A 24 6.59 4.91 22.80
N ASP A 25 6.21 3.86 23.52
CA ASP A 25 6.81 2.54 23.33
C ASP A 25 6.68 2.12 21.86
N PRO A 26 7.73 1.54 21.26
CA PRO A 26 7.71 1.13 19.88
C PRO A 26 6.60 0.10 19.68
N ILE A 27 5.67 0.39 18.75
CA ILE A 27 4.57 -0.51 18.43
C ILE A 27 5.18 -1.78 17.80
N PRO A 28 4.97 -2.97 18.38
CA PRO A 28 5.45 -4.20 17.77
C PRO A 28 4.77 -4.41 16.41
N PHE A 29 5.52 -4.89 15.42
CA PHE A 29 5.04 -5.03 14.03
C PHE A 29 3.73 -5.84 13.91
N THR A 30 3.54 -6.83 14.79
CA THR A 30 2.30 -7.63 14.88
C THR A 30 1.08 -6.78 15.24
N LYS A 31 1.24 -5.82 16.17
CA LYS A 31 0.18 -4.88 16.56
C LYS A 31 -0.06 -3.80 15.50
N PHE A 32 0.95 -3.50 14.69
CA PHE A 32 0.80 -2.64 13.51
C PHE A 32 -0.01 -3.33 12.39
N LEU A 33 0.24 -4.62 12.14
CA LEU A 33 -0.51 -5.41 11.17
C LEU A 33 -1.99 -5.54 11.57
N TYR A 34 -2.25 -5.93 12.82
CA TYR A 34 -3.59 -6.14 13.33
C TYR A 34 -3.71 -5.65 14.78
N ASN A 35 -4.59 -4.67 14.99
CA ASN A 35 -4.93 -4.21 16.32
C ASN A 35 -6.31 -4.77 16.71
N SER A 36 -6.31 -5.85 17.49
CA SER A 36 -7.55 -6.50 17.95
C SER A 36 -8.42 -5.61 18.84
N THR A 37 -7.86 -4.57 19.47
CA THR A 37 -8.59 -3.67 20.37
C THR A 37 -9.44 -2.65 19.60
N GLU A 38 -8.92 -2.14 18.48
CA GLU A 38 -9.62 -1.17 17.63
C GLU A 38 -10.21 -1.79 16.36
N GLY A 39 -9.92 -3.07 16.08
CA GLY A 39 -10.34 -3.73 14.84
C GLY A 39 -9.70 -3.13 13.58
N THR A 40 -8.57 -2.44 13.73
CA THR A 40 -7.86 -1.79 12.62
C THR A 40 -6.82 -2.72 12.03
N VAL A 41 -6.74 -2.74 10.70
CA VAL A 41 -5.76 -3.49 9.93
C VAL A 41 -4.85 -2.47 9.25
N LEU A 42 -3.53 -2.58 9.47
CA LEU A 42 -2.53 -1.65 8.91
C LEU A 42 -2.86 -0.17 9.19
N GLY A 43 -3.39 0.12 10.38
CA GLY A 43 -3.77 1.47 10.80
C GLY A 43 -5.02 2.05 10.13
N ARG A 44 -5.85 1.23 9.47
CA ARG A 44 -7.15 1.67 8.92
C ARG A 44 -8.31 0.80 9.38
N ASN A 45 -9.49 1.42 9.49
CA ASN A 45 -10.75 0.74 9.78
C ASN A 45 -11.16 -0.21 8.66
N ALA A 46 -11.74 -1.36 9.01
CA ALA A 46 -12.24 -2.36 8.07
C ALA A 46 -13.21 -1.78 7.03
N THR A 47 -14.07 -0.83 7.41
CA THR A 47 -14.99 -0.14 6.51
C THR A 47 -14.27 0.70 5.46
N SER A 48 -13.15 1.34 5.81
CA SER A 48 -12.33 2.08 4.83
C SER A 48 -11.65 1.13 3.86
N TRP A 49 -11.16 -0.01 4.35
CA TRP A 49 -10.59 -1.07 3.53
C TRP A 49 -11.60 -1.62 2.52
N ALA A 50 -12.83 -1.90 2.95
CA ALA A 50 -13.89 -2.38 2.08
C ALA A 50 -14.24 -1.38 0.96
N LYS A 51 -14.30 -0.08 1.28
CA LYS A 51 -14.55 0.99 0.29
C LYS A 51 -13.46 1.03 -0.78
N ILE A 52 -12.20 1.06 -0.35
CA ILE A 52 -11.04 1.09 -1.25
C ILE A 52 -11.01 -0.19 -2.09
N GLY A 53 -11.18 -1.35 -1.46
CA GLY A 53 -11.21 -2.64 -2.14
C GLY A 53 -12.29 -2.72 -3.21
N THR A 54 -13.52 -2.31 -2.88
CA THR A 54 -14.64 -2.30 -3.84
C THR A 54 -14.40 -1.35 -5.00
N PHE A 55 -13.90 -0.14 -4.72
CA PHE A 55 -13.55 0.83 -5.76
C PHE A 55 -12.52 0.25 -6.73
N TYR A 56 -11.43 -0.32 -6.23
CA TYR A 56 -10.40 -0.91 -7.08
C TYR A 56 -10.90 -2.15 -7.82
N MET A 57 -11.74 -2.98 -7.20
CA MET A 57 -12.35 -4.13 -7.88
C MET A 57 -13.12 -3.68 -9.13
N ILE A 58 -14.04 -2.74 -8.98
CA ILE A 58 -14.85 -2.23 -10.11
C ILE A 58 -13.94 -1.54 -11.13
N PHE A 59 -13.02 -0.69 -10.69
CA PHE A 59 -12.08 0.02 -11.56
C PHE A 59 -11.27 -0.95 -12.43
N TYR A 60 -10.67 -1.98 -11.81
CA TYR A 60 -9.87 -2.97 -12.54
C TYR A 60 -10.73 -3.89 -13.41
N CYS A 61 -11.97 -4.20 -13.02
CA CYS A 61 -12.90 -4.92 -13.90
C CYS A 61 -13.19 -4.14 -15.18
N VAL A 62 -13.45 -2.82 -15.08
CA VAL A 62 -13.68 -1.96 -16.24
C VAL A 62 -12.42 -1.86 -17.10
N LEU A 63 -11.25 -1.71 -16.48
CA LEU A 63 -9.97 -1.66 -17.20
C LEU A 63 -9.70 -2.97 -17.95
N ALA A 64 -9.94 -4.12 -17.30
CA ALA A 64 -9.79 -5.43 -17.92
C ALA A 64 -10.77 -5.62 -19.08
N ALA A 65 -12.02 -5.19 -18.93
CA ALA A 65 -13.01 -5.23 -20.00
C ALA A 65 -12.61 -4.36 -21.19
N LEU A 66 -12.10 -3.14 -20.94
CA LEU A 66 -11.57 -2.27 -22.00
C LEU A 66 -10.45 -2.97 -22.78
N VAL A 67 -9.47 -3.53 -22.07
CA VAL A 67 -8.35 -4.26 -22.69
C VAL A 67 -8.85 -5.46 -23.48
N ALA A 68 -9.79 -6.23 -22.93
CA ALA A 68 -10.39 -7.37 -23.60
C ALA A 68 -11.14 -6.97 -24.88
N VAL A 69 -11.89 -5.88 -24.86
CA VAL A 69 -12.59 -5.34 -26.04
C VAL A 69 -11.59 -4.87 -27.09
N CYS A 70 -10.54 -4.15 -26.70
CA CYS A 70 -9.47 -3.74 -27.62
C CYS A 70 -8.80 -4.95 -28.28
N MET A 71 -8.49 -5.99 -27.50
CA MET A 71 -7.90 -7.23 -28.03
C MET A 71 -8.88 -8.00 -28.91
N TRP A 72 -10.17 -8.05 -28.54
CA TRP A 72 -11.22 -8.66 -29.35
C TRP A 72 -11.33 -8.02 -30.73
N VAL A 73 -11.39 -6.69 -30.78
CA VAL A 73 -11.41 -5.93 -32.05
C VAL A 73 -10.12 -6.17 -32.84
N PHE A 74 -8.96 -6.18 -32.18
CA PHE A 74 -7.68 -6.46 -32.82
C PHE A 74 -7.68 -7.85 -33.49
N PHE A 75 -8.19 -8.89 -32.83
CA PHE A 75 -8.29 -10.23 -33.41
C PHE A 75 -9.19 -10.30 -34.65
N GLN A 76 -10.23 -9.45 -34.75
CA GLN A 76 -11.04 -9.38 -35.97
C GLN A 76 -10.25 -8.83 -37.18
N THR A 77 -9.13 -8.14 -36.94
CA THR A 77 -8.27 -7.61 -38.01
C THR A 77 -7.15 -8.56 -38.44
N LEU A 78 -7.09 -9.75 -37.83
CA LEU A 78 -6.11 -10.80 -38.13
C LEU A 78 -6.77 -11.95 -38.90
N ASP A 79 -6.09 -12.45 -39.93
CA ASP A 79 -6.49 -13.68 -40.61
C ASP A 79 -6.05 -14.89 -39.75
N PRO A 80 -6.96 -15.82 -39.41
CA PRO A 80 -6.63 -17.00 -38.59
C PRO A 80 -5.71 -18.02 -39.28
N ARG A 81 -5.55 -17.95 -40.60
CA ARG A 81 -4.75 -18.91 -41.37
C ARG A 81 -3.40 -18.37 -41.80
N THR A 82 -3.26 -17.06 -41.97
CA THR A 82 -2.02 -16.47 -42.49
C THR A 82 -1.60 -15.24 -41.67
N PRO A 83 -0.30 -15.09 -41.35
CA PRO A 83 0.17 -13.91 -40.64
C PRO A 83 -0.02 -12.66 -41.51
N LYS A 84 -0.49 -11.57 -40.88
CA LYS A 84 -0.84 -10.31 -41.55
C LYS A 84 0.32 -9.65 -42.30
N TRP A 85 1.54 -9.82 -41.81
CA TRP A 85 2.74 -9.21 -42.37
C TRP A 85 3.71 -10.32 -42.79
N GLN A 86 3.94 -10.46 -44.09
CA GLN A 86 4.82 -11.47 -44.69
C GLN A 86 5.78 -10.82 -45.70
N LEU A 87 6.96 -11.43 -45.88
CA LEU A 87 7.96 -11.05 -46.89
C LEU A 87 8.31 -9.54 -46.77
N ASP A 88 8.13 -8.74 -47.83
CA ASP A 88 8.44 -7.31 -47.92
C ASP A 88 7.74 -6.46 -46.86
N GLN A 89 6.61 -6.92 -46.33
CA GLN A 89 5.86 -6.20 -45.31
C GLN A 89 6.26 -6.56 -43.88
N SER A 90 7.17 -7.53 -43.72
CA SER A 90 7.70 -7.96 -42.43
C SER A 90 9.06 -7.33 -42.17
N LEU A 91 9.45 -7.21 -40.89
CA LEU A 91 10.73 -6.62 -40.50
C LEU A 91 11.96 -7.38 -41.03
N ILE A 92 11.81 -8.67 -41.38
CA ILE A 92 12.89 -9.52 -41.89
C ILE A 92 13.10 -9.35 -43.43
N GLY A 93 12.11 -8.77 -44.13
CA GLY A 93 12.13 -8.59 -45.59
C GLY A 93 12.04 -9.91 -46.38
N THR A 94 12.49 -9.90 -47.63
CA THR A 94 12.48 -11.07 -48.55
C THR A 94 13.88 -11.63 -48.81
N ASN A 95 14.84 -11.32 -47.93
CA ASN A 95 16.22 -11.76 -48.10
C ASN A 95 16.33 -13.23 -47.65
N PRO A 96 16.77 -14.16 -48.52
CA PRO A 96 16.92 -15.57 -48.16
C PRO A 96 17.96 -15.81 -47.07
#